data_AF-R7Q2I4-F1
#
_entry.id   AF-R7Q2I4-F1
#
_cell.length_a   1.000
_cell.length_b   1.000
_cell.length_c   1.000
_cell.angle_alpha   90.00
_cell.angle_beta   90.00
_cell.angle_gamma   90.00
#
_symmetry.space_group_name_H-M   'P 1'
#
loop_
_entity.id
_entity.type
_entity.pdbx_description
1 polymer ?
#
loop_
_entity_poly.entity_id
_entity_poly.type
_entity_poly.pdbx_seq_one_letter_code
_entity_poly.pdbx_strand_id
1 'polypeptide(L)'
;MSLIASYLPFLFVGIMSLGFAPLAWLVSRFIRPSKSTEWTEETYECGSTPIGNTRIQFRMQYYAFALIFVVFDLIVTFLLIWSVAFDGLSTNATVWLLIFLGIMLLGVVYSLKKEENIWI
;
A
#
# COMPACT_ATOMS: atom_id res chain seq x y z
N MET A 1 -18.31 -25.77 15.98
CA MET A 1 -18.50 -24.31 16.04
C MET A 1 -18.76 -23.84 14.62
N SER A 2 -19.77 -23.00 14.35
CA SER A 2 -20.04 -22.54 12.98
C SER A 2 -18.88 -21.66 12.49
N LEU A 3 -18.55 -21.70 11.19
CA LEU A 3 -17.52 -20.83 10.60
C LEU A 3 -17.78 -19.36 10.94
N ILE A 4 -19.05 -18.95 10.93
CA ILE A 4 -19.51 -17.60 11.27
C ILE A 4 -19.08 -17.19 12.68
N ALA A 5 -19.19 -18.09 13.67
CA ALA A 5 -18.79 -17.80 15.04
C ALA A 5 -17.28 -17.59 15.19
N SER A 6 -16.46 -18.25 14.37
CA SER A 6 -14.99 -18.09 14.37
C SER A 6 -14.54 -16.74 13.80
N TYR A 7 -15.28 -16.15 12.87
CA TYR A 7 -14.96 -14.85 12.27
C TYR A 7 -15.55 -13.64 13.02
N LEU A 8 -16.51 -13.87 13.92
CA LEU A 8 -17.18 -12.82 14.69
C LEU A 8 -16.19 -11.89 15.46
N PRO A 9 -15.13 -12.40 16.13
CA PRO A 9 -14.17 -11.55 16.82
C PRO A 9 -13.40 -10.62 15.87
N PHE A 10 -13.03 -11.11 14.68
CA PHE A 10 -12.33 -10.30 13.68
C PHE A 10 -13.20 -9.16 13.14
N LEU A 11 -14.48 -9.45 12.89
CA LEU A 11 -15.44 -8.45 12.45
C LEU A 11 -15.67 -7.39 13.54
N PHE A 12 -15.79 -7.81 14.80
CA PHE A 12 -15.92 -6.88 15.93
C PHE A 12 -14.70 -5.95 16.04
N VAL A 13 -13.49 -6.50 15.99
CA VAL A 13 -12.25 -5.70 16.01
C VAL A 13 -12.16 -4.77 14.79
N GLY A 14 -12.54 -5.24 13.61
CA GLY A 14 -12.55 -4.43 12.39
C GLY A 14 -13.52 -3.24 12.47
N ILE A 15 -14.71 -3.44 13.04
CA ILE A 15 -15.68 -2.35 13.26
C ILE A 15 -15.13 -1.36 14.29
N MET A 16 -14.56 -1.85 15.39
CA MET A 16 -13.98 -0.99 16.43
C MET A 16 -12.83 -0.14 15.88
N SER A 17 -11.92 -0.74 15.10
CA SER A 17 -10.75 -0.03 14.55
C SER A 17 -11.14 1.01 13.50
N LEU A 18 -12.05 0.66 12.59
CA LEU A 18 -12.56 1.60 11.59
C LEU A 18 -13.41 2.70 12.21
N GLY A 19 -14.15 2.40 13.28
CA GLY A 19 -14.99 3.36 13.98
C GLY A 19 -14.21 4.33 14.88
N PHE A 20 -13.06 3.90 15.42
CA PHE A 20 -12.31 4.69 16.38
C PHE A 20 -11.82 6.03 15.82
N ALA A 21 -11.16 6.03 14.66
CA ALA A 21 -10.61 7.24 14.05
C ALA A 21 -11.69 8.32 13.76
N PRO A 22 -12.82 8.03 13.08
CA PRO A 22 -13.87 9.03 12.85
C PRO A 22 -14.56 9.46 14.15
N LEU A 23 -14.75 8.55 15.12
CA LEU A 23 -15.33 8.91 16.41
C LEU A 23 -14.42 9.86 17.20
N ALA A 24 -13.12 9.56 17.25
CA ALA A 24 -12.13 10.42 17.89
C ALA A 24 -12.06 11.79 17.21
N TRP A 25 -12.07 11.82 15.87
CA TRP A 25 -12.15 13.07 15.11
C TRP A 25 -13.42 13.87 15.45
N LEU A 26 -14.58 13.21 15.51
CA LEU A 26 -15.87 13.86 15.83
C LEU A 26 -15.88 14.42 17.25
N VAL A 27 -15.42 13.65 18.24
CA VAL A 27 -15.28 14.13 19.63
C VAL A 27 -14.30 15.31 19.71
N SER A 28 -13.16 15.22 19.03
CA SER A 28 -12.18 16.31 19.00
C SER A 28 -12.75 17.59 18.41
N ARG A 29 -13.63 17.49 17.41
CA ARG A 29 -14.31 18.63 16.79
C ARG A 29 -15.24 19.35 17.77
N PHE A 30 -15.86 18.63 18.69
CA PHE A 30 -16.73 19.23 19.72
C PHE A 30 -15.96 19.84 20.90
N ILE A 31 -14.79 19.28 21.25
CA ILE A 31 -13.97 19.78 22.37
C ILE A 31 -13.07 20.94 21.93
N ARG A 32 -12.61 20.95 20.68
CA ARG A 32 -11.63 21.94 20.18
C ARG A 32 -12.21 23.36 20.16
N PRO A 33 -11.44 24.38 20.59
CA PRO A 33 -11.78 25.78 20.34
C PRO A 33 -11.84 26.06 18.84
N SER A 34 -13.00 26.49 18.35
CA SER A 34 -13.19 26.88 16.96
C SER A 34 -12.93 28.38 16.80
N LYS A 35 -11.77 28.72 16.22
CA LYS A 35 -11.45 30.08 15.76
C LYS A 35 -10.84 29.98 14.36
N SER A 36 -11.69 30.12 13.34
CA SER A 36 -11.23 30.30 11.97
C SER A 36 -10.94 31.79 11.76
N THR A 37 -9.73 32.07 11.28
CA THR A 37 -9.31 33.37 10.73
C THR A 37 -8.73 33.14 9.34
N GLU A 38 -8.73 34.18 8.50
CA GLU A 38 -8.18 34.13 7.13
C GLU A 38 -6.78 33.49 7.09
N TRP A 39 -5.88 33.93 7.96
CA TRP A 39 -4.52 33.40 8.12
C TRP A 39 -4.43 31.91 8.52
N THR A 40 -5.46 31.34 9.16
CA THR A 40 -5.46 29.91 9.53
C THR A 40 -5.95 28.98 8.42
N GLU A 41 -6.60 29.55 7.41
CA GLU A 41 -7.14 28.82 6.26
C GLU A 41 -6.26 28.95 5.01
N GLU A 42 -5.24 29.81 5.05
CA GLU A 42 -4.25 29.95 4.00
C GLU A 42 -3.21 28.82 4.00
N THR A 43 -2.70 28.48 2.81
CA THR A 43 -1.61 27.53 2.63
C THR A 43 -0.32 28.10 3.24
N TYR A 44 0.38 27.28 4.03
CA TYR A 44 1.64 27.67 4.63
C TYR A 44 2.75 27.88 3.58
N GLU A 45 3.23 29.13 3.44
CA GLU A 45 4.33 29.50 2.54
C GLU A 45 5.36 30.41 3.29
N CYS A 46 5.81 29.97 4.47
CA CYS A 46 6.77 30.71 5.31
C CYS A 46 6.36 32.17 5.64
N GLY A 47 5.05 32.44 5.70
CA GLY A 47 4.49 33.77 6.00
C GLY A 47 4.31 34.69 4.80
N SER A 48 4.55 34.20 3.58
CA SER A 48 4.24 34.92 2.34
C SER A 48 2.95 34.41 1.70
N THR A 49 2.36 35.19 0.79
CA THR A 49 1.29 34.66 -0.06
C THR A 49 1.89 33.67 -1.06
N PRO A 50 1.27 32.50 -1.30
CA PRO A 50 1.75 31.56 -2.31
C PRO A 50 1.78 32.21 -3.70
N ILE A 51 2.95 32.24 -4.34
CA ILE A 51 3.13 32.80 -5.69
C ILE A 51 3.55 31.67 -6.64
N GLY A 52 2.83 31.55 -7.76
CA GLY A 52 3.17 30.61 -8.82
C GLY A 52 2.14 29.49 -8.98
N ASN A 53 2.45 28.57 -9.89
CA ASN A 53 1.59 27.44 -10.20
C ASN A 53 1.94 26.25 -9.28
N THR A 54 0.93 25.61 -8.70
CA THR A 54 1.09 24.42 -7.86
C THR A 54 1.41 23.15 -8.65
N ARG A 55 1.43 23.23 -9.99
CA ARG A 55 1.77 22.10 -10.86
C ARG A 55 3.27 21.88 -10.93
N ILE A 56 3.76 21.02 -10.06
CA ILE A 56 5.09 20.43 -10.19
C ILE A 56 5.07 19.29 -11.22
N GLN A 57 6.15 19.12 -11.97
CA GLN A 57 6.33 17.92 -12.78
C GLN A 57 6.63 16.74 -11.84
N PHE A 58 5.63 15.90 -11.64
CA PHE A 58 5.79 14.68 -10.86
C PHE A 58 6.74 13.75 -11.61
N ARG A 59 7.86 13.38 -10.99
CA ARG A 59 8.86 12.51 -11.63
C ARG A 59 8.22 11.14 -11.85
N MET A 60 8.39 10.59 -13.06
CA MET A 60 7.85 9.27 -13.41
C MET A 60 8.45 8.12 -12.61
N GLN A 61 9.53 8.37 -11.85
CA GLN A 61 10.18 7.42 -10.95
C GLN A 61 9.17 6.70 -10.05
N TYR A 62 8.26 7.42 -9.38
CA TYR A 62 7.30 6.80 -8.46
C TYR A 62 6.37 5.77 -9.11
N TYR A 63 6.03 5.96 -10.40
CA TYR A 63 5.21 5.03 -11.15
C TYR A 63 5.92 3.69 -11.38
N ALA A 64 7.21 3.75 -11.68
CA ALA A 64 8.02 2.58 -11.95
C ALA A 64 8.17 1.70 -10.69
N PHE A 65 8.37 2.32 -9.52
CA PHE A 65 8.36 1.65 -8.22
C PHE A 65 7.02 0.97 -7.92
N ALA A 66 5.89 1.64 -8.21
CA ALA A 66 4.57 1.07 -8.00
C ALA A 66 4.36 -0.20 -8.86
N LEU A 67 4.82 -0.19 -10.11
CA LEU A 67 4.75 -1.36 -10.99
C LEU A 67 5.60 -2.52 -10.47
N ILE A 68 6.85 -2.26 -10.06
CA ILE A 68 7.73 -3.29 -9.49
C ILE A 68 7.11 -3.89 -8.23
N PHE A 69 6.55 -3.04 -7.37
CA PHE A 69 5.86 -3.49 -6.15
C PHE A 69 4.68 -4.42 -6.46
N VAL A 70 3.82 -4.07 -7.43
CA VAL A 70 2.68 -4.91 -7.83
C VAL A 70 3.14 -6.26 -8.38
N VAL A 71 4.19 -6.28 -9.20
CA VAL A 71 4.74 -7.55 -9.73
C VAL A 71 5.32 -8.39 -8.59
N PHE A 72 6.04 -7.78 -7.65
CA PHE A 72 6.59 -8.48 -6.49
C PHE A 72 5.49 -9.03 -5.57
N ASP A 73 4.41 -8.28 -5.35
CA ASP A 73 3.25 -8.71 -4.56
C ASP A 73 2.58 -9.95 -5.18
N LEU A 74 2.52 -10.03 -6.51
CA LEU A 74 2.07 -11.22 -7.21
C LEU A 74 3.00 -12.42 -6.97
N ILE A 75 4.33 -12.23 -7.01
CA ILE A 75 5.30 -13.30 -6.71
C ILE A 75 5.04 -13.87 -5.31
N VAL A 76 4.89 -13.00 -4.30
CA VAL A 76 4.62 -13.41 -2.92
C VAL A 76 3.28 -14.13 -2.80
N THR A 77 2.23 -13.62 -3.47
CA THR A 77 0.91 -14.26 -3.48
C THR A 77 0.98 -15.69 -4.01
N PHE A 78 1.68 -15.92 -5.13
CA PHE A 78 1.87 -17.27 -5.66
C PHE A 78 2.72 -18.16 -4.74
N LEU A 79 3.74 -17.61 -4.08
CA LEU A 79 4.51 -18.34 -3.06
C LEU A 79 3.65 -18.76 -1.86
N LEU A 80 2.72 -17.90 -1.41
CA LEU A 80 1.81 -18.21 -0.31
C LEU A 80 0.83 -19.33 -0.69
N ILE A 81 0.23 -19.26 -1.89
CA ILE A 81 -0.65 -20.31 -2.40
C ILE A 81 0.11 -21.64 -2.48
N TRP A 82 1.34 -21.61 -3.00
CA TRP A 82 2.19 -22.78 -3.09
C TRP A 82 2.54 -23.35 -1.71
N SER A 83 2.86 -22.50 -0.73
CA SER A 83 3.16 -22.92 0.63
C SER A 83 1.99 -23.67 1.28
N VAL A 84 0.75 -23.28 0.98
CA VAL A 84 -0.46 -23.96 1.51
C VAL A 84 -0.72 -25.28 0.77
N ALA A 85 -0.43 -25.35 -0.52
CA ALA A 85 -0.67 -26.52 -1.37
C ALA A 85 0.51 -27.49 -1.48
N PHE A 86 1.63 -27.23 -0.77
CA PHE A 86 2.92 -27.89 -0.97
C PHE A 86 2.84 -29.42 -0.88
N ASP A 87 2.16 -29.94 0.15
CA ASP A 87 2.06 -31.38 0.42
C ASP A 87 1.24 -32.16 -0.64
N GLY A 88 0.36 -31.46 -1.38
CA GLY A 88 -0.50 -32.07 -2.40
C GLY A 88 0.03 -31.93 -3.83
N LEU A 89 1.18 -31.27 -4.02
CA LEU A 89 1.68 -30.92 -5.35
C LEU A 89 2.58 -32.01 -5.93
N SER A 90 2.33 -32.40 -7.18
CA SER A 90 3.26 -33.27 -7.90
C SER A 90 4.60 -32.56 -8.15
N THR A 91 5.69 -33.32 -8.20
CA THR A 91 7.03 -32.77 -8.50
C THR A 91 7.06 -31.97 -9.81
N ASN A 92 6.31 -32.41 -10.82
CA ASN A 92 6.21 -31.70 -12.10
C ASN A 92 5.58 -30.31 -11.92
N ALA A 93 4.46 -30.20 -11.18
CA ALA A 93 3.80 -28.93 -10.91
C ALA A 93 4.72 -27.96 -10.13
N THR A 94 5.50 -28.48 -9.17
CA THR A 94 6.50 -27.69 -8.44
C THR A 94 7.59 -27.14 -9.38
N VAL A 95 8.08 -27.93 -10.33
CA VAL A 95 9.08 -27.48 -11.31
C VAL A 95 8.52 -26.36 -12.19
N TRP A 96 7.30 -26.51 -12.73
CA TRP A 96 6.66 -25.47 -13.53
C TRP A 96 6.45 -24.17 -12.76
N LEU A 97 6.05 -24.28 -11.49
CA LEU A 97 5.89 -23.11 -10.64
C LEU A 97 7.24 -22.43 -10.35
N LEU A 98 8.31 -23.18 -10.08
CA LEU A 98 9.65 -22.62 -9.88
C LEU A 98 10.16 -21.91 -11.13
N ILE A 99 9.91 -22.45 -12.32
CA ILE A 99 10.24 -21.80 -13.59
C ILE A 99 9.47 -20.49 -13.74
N PHE A 100 8.15 -20.52 -13.47
CA PHE A 100 7.29 -19.33 -13.53
C PHE A 100 7.77 -18.23 -12.56
N LEU A 101 8.01 -18.57 -11.30
CA LEU A 101 8.54 -17.64 -10.29
C LEU A 101 9.92 -17.12 -10.68
N GLY A 102 10.78 -17.98 -11.24
CA GLY A 102 12.09 -17.60 -11.75
C GLY A 102 12.01 -16.54 -12.86
N ILE A 103 11.09 -16.70 -13.81
CA ILE A 103 10.87 -15.71 -14.88
C ILE A 103 10.37 -14.38 -14.31
N MET A 104 9.43 -14.40 -13.37
CA MET A 104 8.95 -13.17 -12.72
C MET A 104 10.06 -12.46 -11.96
N LEU A 105 10.86 -13.21 -11.21
CA LEU A 105 11.96 -12.67 -10.41
C LEU A 105 13.07 -12.09 -11.30
N LEU A 106 13.36 -12.71 -12.45
CA LEU A 106 14.26 -12.14 -13.47
C LEU A 106 13.75 -10.79 -13.98
N GLY A 107 12.43 -10.66 -14.20
CA GLY A 107 11.81 -9.39 -14.59
C GLY A 107 12.03 -8.29 -13.56
N VAL A 108 11.85 -8.60 -12.28
CA VAL A 108 12.07 -7.67 -11.16
C VAL A 108 13.55 -7.29 -11.02
N VAL A 109 14.46 -8.27 -11.10
CA VAL A 109 15.90 -8.00 -11.02
C VAL A 109 16.36 -7.12 -12.18
N TYR A 110 15.85 -7.37 -13.40
CA TYR A 110 16.14 -6.54 -14.56
C TYR A 110 15.63 -5.10 -14.38
N SER A 111 14.39 -4.93 -13.90
CA SER A 111 13.82 -3.59 -13.71
C SER A 111 14.58 -2.81 -12.64
N LEU A 112 14.93 -3.44 -11.51
CA LEU A 112 15.71 -2.81 -10.44
C LEU A 112 17.08 -2.32 -10.94
N LYS A 113 17.79 -3.15 -11.71
CA LYS A 113 19.09 -2.78 -12.28
C LYS A 113 18.98 -1.64 -13.30
N LYS A 114 17.87 -1.57 -14.04
CA LYS A 114 17.61 -0.47 -14.98
C LYS A 114 17.29 0.83 -14.24
N GLU A 115 16.57 0.74 -13.13
CA GLU A 115 16.17 1.89 -12.32
C GLU A 115 17.28 2.46 -11.45
N GLU A 116 18.32 1.70 -11.12
CA GLU A 116 19.51 2.18 -10.38
C GLU A 116 20.09 3.47 -11.00
N ASN A 117 20.07 3.60 -12.33
CA ASN A 117 20.62 4.75 -13.06
C ASN A 117 19.67 5.96 -13.13
N ILE A 118 18.47 5.87 -12.56
CA ILE A 118 17.45 6.95 -12.61
C ILE A 118 17.52 7.81 -11.33
N TRP A 119 18.33 7.39 -10.34
CA TRP A 119 18.35 7.98 -9.00
C TRP A 119 19.37 9.09 -8.76
N ILE A 120 20.14 9.53 -9.77
CA ILE A 120 20.80 10.85 -9.88
C ILE A 120 20.93 11.19 -11.37
#